data_AF-A0A352MDM3-F1
#
_entry.id   AF-A0A352MDM3-F1
#
_cell.length_a   1.000
_cell.length_b   1.000
_cell.length_c   1.000
_cell.angle_alpha   90.00
_cell.angle_beta   90.00
_cell.angle_gamma   90.00
#
_symmetry.space_group_name_H-M   'P 1'
#
loop_
_entity.id
_entity.type
_entity.pdbx_description
1 polymer ?
#
loop_
_entity_poly.entity_id
_entity_poly.type
_entity_poly.pdbx_seq_one_letter_code
_entity_poly.pdbx_strand_id
1 'polypeptide(L)'
;MSKSSRENFKKTVNHQQPDRVVVDFGSSPVTGIHSVIVEKLREFYGLEKKPVKIIEPYQMLGELDADLIREMNIDVIGLGGEKNMFGIPNKDWKLQKTFWGQEVLFPGESNFTYSSNGDMLVHPEGDTSVPPSAIMPKSGYFFDAIERQGPIDDSTLKVEDNMEEFGRVTDQDLDYWSEQVKTIKGLDKAVLANLGGTALGDIALVPAVQLKNPKGIRGVAEWYMSTLTREDFIKELYDRQTDIAIENLKDLNKVLGDKIDVVYICGADFGTQNSTFCSPETFARVWLPYYKKVNDWIHRNTGWKTFKHSCGAIITLLDLFIESGFDIINPVQINAAGMDPKELKRKFGDRIVFWGGGVDTQGVFAFGTP
;
A
#
# COMPACT_ATOMS: atom_id res chain seq x y z
N MET A 1 28.90 7.18 -18.79
CA MET A 1 27.67 6.38 -18.85
C MET A 1 26.91 6.69 -17.57
N SER A 2 25.67 7.18 -17.62
CA SER A 2 24.91 7.41 -16.39
C SER A 2 24.75 6.07 -15.68
N LYS A 3 25.01 6.02 -14.37
CA LYS A 3 24.87 4.80 -13.60
C LYS A 3 23.45 4.23 -13.65
N SER A 4 23.37 2.92 -13.49
CA SER A 4 22.17 2.10 -13.63
C SER A 4 21.07 2.55 -12.64
N SER A 5 19.78 2.33 -12.96
CA SER A 5 18.65 2.69 -12.06
C SER A 5 18.84 2.02 -10.70
N ARG A 6 19.26 0.75 -10.71
CA ARG A 6 19.53 -0.04 -9.51
C ARG A 6 20.71 0.49 -8.71
N GLU A 7 21.75 1.02 -9.34
CA GLU A 7 22.87 1.64 -8.63
C GLU A 7 22.44 2.94 -7.93
N ASN A 8 21.70 3.82 -8.62
CA ASN A 8 21.18 5.05 -8.01
C ASN A 8 20.24 4.74 -6.83
N PHE A 9 19.39 3.72 -6.99
CA PHE A 9 18.56 3.21 -5.91
C PHE A 9 19.38 2.76 -4.71
N LYS A 10 20.36 1.85 -4.93
CA LYS A 10 21.22 1.33 -3.86
C LYS A 10 21.98 2.42 -3.12
N LYS A 11 22.51 3.42 -3.83
CA LYS A 11 23.15 4.58 -3.20
C LYS A 11 22.16 5.35 -2.32
N THR A 12 20.98 5.66 -2.88
CA THR A 12 19.94 6.43 -2.21
C THR A 12 19.48 5.78 -0.91
N VAL A 13 19.15 4.49 -0.94
CA VAL A 13 18.66 3.77 0.25
C VAL A 13 19.73 3.46 1.29
N ASN A 14 20.99 3.75 0.99
CA ASN A 14 22.12 3.64 1.91
C ASN A 14 22.74 5.01 2.23
N HIS A 15 21.98 6.10 2.05
CA HIS A 15 22.39 7.47 2.37
C HIS A 15 23.67 7.94 1.66
N GLN A 16 23.92 7.41 0.46
CA GLN A 16 25.02 7.82 -0.41
C GLN A 16 24.49 8.68 -1.56
N GLN A 17 25.26 9.67 -1.99
CA GLN A 17 24.90 10.56 -3.09
C GLN A 17 24.70 9.78 -4.41
N PRO A 18 23.47 9.69 -4.95
CA PRO A 18 23.26 9.12 -6.27
C PRO A 18 23.64 10.11 -7.37
N ASP A 19 23.77 9.62 -8.61
CA ASP A 19 24.08 10.48 -9.76
C ASP A 19 22.86 11.33 -10.16
N ARG A 20 21.66 10.79 -9.92
CA ARG A 20 20.38 11.48 -10.09
C ARG A 20 19.38 10.99 -9.06
N VAL A 21 18.32 11.78 -8.87
CA VAL A 21 17.17 11.38 -8.04
C VAL A 21 16.52 10.13 -8.61
N VAL A 22 16.18 9.20 -7.71
CA VAL A 22 15.43 7.98 -8.00
C VAL A 22 13.95 8.33 -8.12
N VAL A 23 13.31 7.89 -9.20
CA VAL A 23 11.91 8.17 -9.51
C VAL A 23 11.07 6.90 -9.35
N ASP A 24 9.95 7.03 -8.65
CA ASP A 24 8.95 5.98 -8.52
C ASP A 24 7.56 6.54 -8.79
N PHE A 25 6.88 5.90 -9.74
CA PHE A 25 5.45 5.97 -9.95
C PHE A 25 4.98 4.55 -10.29
N GLY A 26 3.90 4.08 -9.69
CA GLY A 26 3.29 2.80 -10.02
C GLY A 26 3.87 1.55 -9.34
N SER A 27 4.89 1.66 -8.47
CA SER A 27 5.46 0.46 -7.83
C SER A 27 4.64 -0.09 -6.65
N SER A 28 3.69 0.66 -6.11
CA SER A 28 2.87 0.25 -4.96
C SER A 28 1.49 0.90 -4.97
N PRO A 29 0.53 0.43 -4.14
CA PRO A 29 -0.76 1.10 -3.96
C PRO A 29 -0.65 2.56 -3.51
N VAL A 30 0.44 2.95 -2.85
CA VAL A 30 0.66 4.31 -2.34
C VAL A 30 1.53 5.19 -3.24
N THR A 31 2.01 4.65 -4.36
CA THR A 31 2.77 5.38 -5.38
C THR A 31 2.14 5.27 -6.77
N GLY A 32 0.95 4.68 -6.86
CA GLY A 32 0.24 4.46 -8.12
C GLY A 32 -0.32 5.72 -8.77
N ILE A 33 -0.75 5.55 -10.03
CA ILE A 33 -1.36 6.60 -10.84
C ILE A 33 -2.76 6.16 -11.23
N HIS A 34 -3.75 7.03 -11.01
CA HIS A 34 -5.12 6.77 -11.43
C HIS A 34 -5.22 6.54 -12.95
N SER A 35 -6.04 5.58 -13.36
CA SER A 35 -6.22 5.14 -14.76
C SER A 35 -6.47 6.27 -15.78
N VAL A 36 -7.23 7.30 -15.41
CA VAL A 36 -7.41 8.53 -16.24
C VAL A 36 -6.08 9.20 -16.57
N ILE A 37 -5.19 9.30 -15.58
CA ILE A 37 -3.90 9.97 -15.75
C ILE A 37 -2.95 9.06 -16.54
N VAL A 38 -3.01 7.74 -16.33
CA VAL A 38 -2.23 6.79 -17.15
C VAL A 38 -2.55 6.96 -18.64
N GLU A 39 -3.83 7.01 -19.02
CA GLU A 39 -4.23 7.24 -20.41
C GLU A 39 -3.71 8.56 -20.96
N LYS A 40 -3.85 9.66 -20.20
CA LYS A 40 -3.33 10.98 -20.58
C LYS A 40 -1.81 11.00 -20.73
N LEU A 41 -1.08 10.29 -19.89
CA LEU A 41 0.38 10.15 -20.01
C LEU A 41 0.75 9.42 -21.30
N ARG A 42 0.02 8.36 -21.66
CA ARG A 42 0.24 7.69 -22.96
C ARG A 42 0.04 8.64 -24.13
N GLU A 43 -1.03 9.44 -24.09
CA GLU A 43 -1.29 10.44 -25.13
C GLU A 43 -0.19 11.50 -25.19
N PHE A 44 0.27 12.00 -24.04
CA PHE A 44 1.34 12.99 -23.95
C PHE A 44 2.65 12.50 -24.57
N TYR A 45 3.04 11.25 -24.32
CA TYR A 45 4.24 10.64 -24.90
C TYR A 45 4.03 10.09 -26.32
N GLY A 46 2.84 10.23 -26.90
CA GLY A 46 2.54 9.71 -28.25
C GLY A 46 2.56 8.18 -28.35
N LEU A 47 2.30 7.49 -27.24
CA LEU A 47 2.26 6.03 -27.16
C LEU A 47 0.94 5.47 -27.73
N GLU A 48 0.94 4.16 -28.04
CA GLU A 48 -0.26 3.46 -28.53
C GLU A 48 -1.45 3.64 -27.57
N LYS A 49 -2.60 4.03 -28.13
CA LYS A 49 -3.87 4.10 -27.41
C LYS A 49 -4.42 2.70 -27.19
N LYS A 50 -4.56 2.32 -25.92
CA LYS A 50 -5.16 1.06 -25.50
C LYS A 50 -5.83 1.22 -24.13
N PRO A 51 -6.89 0.45 -23.83
CA PRO A 51 -7.50 0.44 -22.51
C PRO A 51 -6.48 0.16 -21.40
N VAL A 52 -6.52 0.97 -20.34
CA VAL A 52 -5.63 0.83 -19.18
C VAL A 52 -6.10 -0.33 -18.31
N LYS A 53 -5.19 -1.21 -17.91
CA LYS A 53 -5.48 -2.25 -16.90
C LYS A 53 -5.55 -1.65 -15.50
N ILE A 54 -6.61 -1.97 -14.77
CA ILE A 54 -6.81 -1.56 -13.38
C ILE A 54 -6.19 -2.60 -12.45
N ILE A 55 -4.98 -2.35 -11.97
CA ILE A 55 -4.20 -3.30 -11.15
C ILE A 55 -4.51 -3.17 -9.66
N GLU A 56 -5.00 -2.01 -9.23
CA GLU A 56 -5.51 -1.76 -7.88
C GLU A 56 -6.89 -1.11 -8.04
N PRO A 57 -7.97 -1.91 -7.96
CA PRO A 57 -9.32 -1.41 -8.22
C PRO A 57 -9.87 -0.45 -7.17
N TYR A 58 -9.44 -0.52 -5.90
CA TYR A 58 -10.00 0.29 -4.82
C TYR A 58 -9.85 1.79 -5.10
N GLN A 59 -8.65 2.20 -5.52
CA GLN A 59 -8.29 3.58 -5.88
C GLN A 59 -8.27 3.82 -7.39
N MET A 60 -8.65 2.82 -8.20
CA MET A 60 -8.63 2.86 -9.67
C MET A 60 -7.24 3.13 -10.29
N LEU A 61 -6.20 2.52 -9.71
CA LEU A 61 -4.81 2.68 -10.18
C LEU A 61 -4.55 1.84 -11.42
N GLY A 62 -3.97 2.48 -12.43
CA GLY A 62 -3.65 1.88 -13.72
C GLY A 62 -2.25 1.27 -13.79
N GLU A 63 -2.11 0.21 -14.58
CA GLU A 63 -0.81 -0.38 -14.93
C GLU A 63 0.06 0.65 -15.69
N LEU A 64 1.28 0.88 -15.20
CA LEU A 64 2.34 1.51 -15.98
C LEU A 64 3.11 0.42 -16.71
N ASP A 65 2.87 0.30 -18.01
CA ASP A 65 3.55 -0.70 -18.83
C ASP A 65 5.01 -0.31 -19.16
N ALA A 66 5.72 -1.21 -19.84
CA ALA A 66 7.13 -1.04 -20.16
C ALA A 66 7.42 0.25 -20.97
N ASP A 67 6.48 0.70 -21.81
CA ASP A 67 6.63 1.94 -22.56
C ASP A 67 6.56 3.15 -21.63
N LEU A 68 5.54 3.24 -20.76
CA LEU A 68 5.46 4.34 -19.80
C LEU A 68 6.63 4.35 -18.82
N ILE A 69 7.04 3.18 -18.33
CA ILE A 69 8.22 3.04 -17.46
C ILE A 69 9.48 3.61 -18.14
N ARG A 70 9.64 3.37 -19.44
CA ARG A 70 10.76 3.90 -20.23
C ARG A 70 10.64 5.41 -20.41
N GLU A 71 9.51 5.91 -20.93
CA GLU A 71 9.34 7.33 -21.27
C GLU A 71 9.36 8.24 -20.04
N MET A 72 8.87 7.75 -18.89
CA MET A 72 8.90 8.47 -17.61
C MET A 72 10.22 8.26 -16.83
N ASN A 73 11.14 7.42 -17.36
CA ASN A 73 12.41 7.09 -16.74
C ASN A 73 12.27 6.61 -15.27
N ILE A 74 11.27 5.78 -15.01
CA ILE A 74 10.94 5.25 -13.68
C ILE A 74 12.01 4.26 -13.24
N ASP A 75 12.50 4.37 -12.00
CA ASP A 75 13.62 3.57 -11.47
C ASP A 75 13.18 2.35 -10.65
N VAL A 76 11.95 2.37 -10.15
CA VAL A 76 11.39 1.37 -9.24
C VAL A 76 10.16 0.73 -9.89
N ILE A 77 10.07 -0.59 -9.82
CA ILE A 77 8.91 -1.36 -10.25
C ILE A 77 8.30 -2.11 -9.08
N GLY A 78 7.00 -2.39 -9.18
CA GLY A 78 6.23 -3.06 -8.15
C GLY A 78 6.03 -4.54 -8.42
N LEU A 79 6.03 -5.35 -7.37
CA LEU A 79 5.46 -6.70 -7.36
C LEU A 79 4.41 -6.80 -6.24
N GLY A 80 3.32 -7.50 -6.50
CA GLY A 80 2.25 -7.76 -5.54
C GLY A 80 1.75 -9.19 -5.61
N GLY A 81 0.90 -9.57 -4.65
CA GLY A 81 0.22 -10.87 -4.67
C GLY A 81 -0.81 -11.01 -5.79
N GLU A 82 -1.31 -12.22 -5.99
CA GLU A 82 -2.27 -12.53 -7.08
C GLU A 82 -3.59 -11.76 -6.94
N LYS A 83 -4.08 -11.61 -5.71
CA LYS A 83 -5.38 -11.00 -5.40
C LYS A 83 -5.22 -9.53 -5.07
N ASN A 84 -6.15 -8.71 -5.59
CA ASN A 84 -6.29 -7.31 -5.19
C ASN A 84 -7.02 -7.17 -3.85
N MET A 85 -7.25 -5.92 -3.43
CA MET A 85 -7.85 -5.57 -2.13
C MET A 85 -9.24 -6.17 -1.91
N PHE A 86 -9.98 -6.50 -2.97
CA PHE A 86 -11.30 -7.13 -2.88
C PHE A 86 -11.23 -8.66 -2.85
N GLY A 87 -10.03 -9.26 -2.82
CA GLY A 87 -9.84 -10.70 -2.89
C GLY A 87 -9.95 -11.27 -4.31
N ILE A 88 -10.02 -10.41 -5.33
CA ILE A 88 -10.20 -10.80 -6.73
C ILE A 88 -8.83 -10.99 -7.41
N PRO A 89 -8.55 -12.14 -8.07
CA PRO A 89 -7.32 -12.34 -8.82
C PRO A 89 -7.16 -11.36 -9.99
N ASN A 90 -5.99 -10.71 -10.11
CA ASN A 90 -5.68 -9.78 -11.20
C ASN A 90 -5.30 -10.51 -12.50
N LYS A 91 -6.27 -11.18 -13.14
CA LYS A 91 -6.13 -11.94 -14.39
C LYS A 91 -7.38 -11.84 -15.27
N ASP A 92 -7.33 -12.48 -16.46
CA ASP A 92 -8.47 -12.67 -17.37
C ASP A 92 -9.24 -11.39 -17.73
N TRP A 93 -8.49 -10.29 -17.80
CA TRP A 93 -8.92 -8.91 -17.98
C TRP A 93 -10.16 -8.72 -18.89
N LYS A 94 -11.14 -7.97 -18.40
CA LYS A 94 -12.38 -7.64 -19.12
C LYS A 94 -12.55 -6.14 -19.33
N LEU A 95 -13.03 -5.77 -20.52
CA LEU A 95 -13.32 -4.40 -20.88
C LEU A 95 -14.54 -3.89 -20.11
N GLN A 96 -14.40 -2.70 -19.51
CA GLN A 96 -15.45 -2.02 -18.77
C GLN A 96 -15.40 -0.52 -19.10
N LYS A 97 -16.57 0.09 -19.26
CA LYS A 97 -16.69 1.54 -19.35
C LYS A 97 -16.94 2.14 -17.97
N THR A 98 -16.10 3.09 -17.60
CA THR A 98 -16.19 3.82 -16.32
C THR A 98 -17.29 4.90 -16.35
N PHE A 99 -17.64 5.46 -15.20
CA PHE A 99 -18.64 6.54 -15.11
C PHE A 99 -18.21 7.83 -15.83
N TRP A 100 -16.90 8.09 -15.92
CA TRP A 100 -16.35 9.22 -16.68
C TRP A 100 -16.10 8.90 -18.17
N GLY A 101 -16.54 7.72 -18.63
CA GLY A 101 -16.55 7.37 -20.05
C GLY A 101 -15.28 6.72 -20.60
N GLN A 102 -14.24 6.56 -19.78
CA GLN A 102 -13.01 5.86 -20.15
C GLN A 102 -13.25 4.35 -20.28
N GLU A 103 -12.67 3.74 -21.30
CA GLU A 103 -12.60 2.28 -21.46
C GLU A 103 -11.35 1.73 -20.75
N VAL A 104 -11.57 0.86 -19.78
CA VAL A 104 -10.50 0.25 -18.96
C VAL A 104 -10.66 -1.26 -18.90
N LEU A 105 -9.60 -1.95 -18.49
CA LEU A 105 -9.59 -3.40 -18.29
C LEU A 105 -9.60 -3.71 -16.79
N PHE A 106 -10.70 -4.25 -16.27
CA PHE A 106 -10.76 -4.77 -14.90
C PHE A 106 -10.38 -6.24 -14.86
N PRO A 107 -9.95 -6.78 -13.71
CA PRO A 107 -9.83 -8.22 -13.51
C PRO A 107 -11.12 -8.95 -13.88
N GLY A 108 -11.00 -10.12 -14.53
CA GLY A 108 -12.12 -10.83 -15.16
C GLY A 108 -13.27 -11.13 -14.20
N GLU A 109 -12.95 -11.48 -12.96
CA GLU A 109 -13.92 -11.82 -11.91
C GLU A 109 -14.52 -10.58 -11.19
N SER A 110 -14.27 -9.36 -11.66
CA SER A 110 -14.84 -8.12 -11.09
C SER A 110 -16.33 -7.96 -11.39
N ASN A 111 -17.19 -8.76 -10.76
CA ASN A 111 -18.62 -8.80 -11.01
C ASN A 111 -19.35 -7.69 -10.24
N PHE A 112 -19.53 -6.54 -10.90
CA PHE A 112 -20.20 -5.38 -10.31
C PHE A 112 -21.73 -5.54 -10.30
N THR A 113 -22.37 -5.07 -9.24
CA THR A 113 -23.81 -4.77 -9.22
C THR A 113 -24.02 -3.26 -9.11
N TYR A 114 -25.26 -2.79 -9.20
CA TYR A 114 -25.57 -1.36 -9.14
C TYR A 114 -26.69 -1.07 -8.15
N SER A 115 -26.52 0.01 -7.37
CA SER A 115 -27.56 0.52 -6.47
C SER A 115 -28.75 1.09 -7.27
N SER A 116 -29.87 1.36 -6.59
CA SER A 116 -31.01 2.07 -7.21
C SER A 116 -30.64 3.47 -7.71
N ASN A 117 -29.59 4.09 -7.16
CA ASN A 117 -29.10 5.40 -7.56
C ASN A 117 -28.06 5.31 -8.69
N GLY A 118 -27.71 4.10 -9.13
CA GLY A 118 -26.74 3.84 -10.19
C GLY A 118 -25.29 3.85 -9.72
N ASP A 119 -25.03 3.76 -8.41
CA ASP A 119 -23.68 3.59 -7.87
C ASP A 119 -23.19 2.18 -8.16
N MET A 120 -21.89 2.02 -8.43
CA MET A 120 -21.29 0.74 -8.71
C MET A 120 -20.90 0.05 -7.39
N LEU A 121 -21.27 -1.21 -7.24
CA LEU A 121 -21.07 -2.00 -6.03
C LEU A 121 -20.10 -3.14 -6.32
N VAL A 122 -19.13 -3.33 -5.42
CA VAL A 122 -18.17 -4.43 -5.46
C VAL A 122 -18.51 -5.44 -4.38
N HIS A 123 -18.39 -6.71 -4.73
CA HIS A 123 -18.60 -7.82 -3.82
C HIS A 123 -17.26 -8.50 -3.48
N PRO A 124 -17.06 -8.96 -2.23
CA PRO A 124 -15.89 -9.74 -1.86
C PRO A 124 -15.65 -10.91 -2.82
N GLU A 125 -14.42 -11.06 -3.31
CA GLU A 125 -14.02 -12.11 -4.25
C GLU A 125 -14.80 -12.11 -5.58
N GLY A 126 -15.54 -11.04 -5.90
CA GLY A 126 -16.44 -11.00 -7.06
C GLY A 126 -17.70 -11.85 -6.89
N ASP A 127 -18.02 -12.30 -5.66
CA ASP A 127 -19.16 -13.15 -5.35
C ASP A 127 -20.44 -12.32 -5.13
N THR A 128 -21.27 -12.21 -6.15
CA THR A 128 -22.52 -11.43 -6.09
C THR A 128 -23.63 -12.10 -5.27
N SER A 129 -23.41 -13.30 -4.72
CA SER A 129 -24.36 -13.97 -3.82
C SER A 129 -24.33 -13.41 -2.40
N VAL A 130 -23.28 -12.67 -2.03
CA VAL A 130 -23.15 -12.00 -0.73
C VAL A 130 -23.34 -10.48 -0.87
N PRO A 131 -23.64 -9.75 0.23
CA PRO A 131 -23.75 -8.29 0.17
C PRO A 131 -22.45 -7.61 -0.33
N PRO A 132 -22.55 -6.42 -0.95
CA PRO A 132 -21.38 -5.68 -1.41
C PRO A 132 -20.52 -5.21 -0.23
N SER A 133 -19.22 -5.08 -0.46
CA SER A 133 -18.23 -4.59 0.52
C SER A 133 -17.63 -3.23 0.15
N ALA A 134 -17.85 -2.76 -1.06
CA ALA A 134 -17.38 -1.45 -1.52
C ALA A 134 -18.38 -0.78 -2.47
N ILE A 135 -18.33 0.54 -2.54
CA ILE A 135 -19.20 1.36 -3.38
C ILE A 135 -18.40 2.46 -4.07
N MET A 136 -18.59 2.62 -5.38
CA MET A 136 -18.17 3.80 -6.12
C MET A 136 -19.43 4.60 -6.45
N PRO A 137 -19.62 5.79 -5.86
CA PRO A 137 -20.71 6.68 -6.24
C PRO A 137 -20.68 6.97 -7.73
N LYS A 138 -21.83 7.19 -8.36
CA LYS A 138 -21.91 7.49 -9.81
C LYS A 138 -21.04 8.68 -10.25
N SER A 139 -20.82 9.65 -9.36
CA SER A 139 -19.92 10.81 -9.57
C SER A 139 -18.49 10.59 -9.08
N GLY A 140 -18.19 9.40 -8.55
CA GLY A 140 -16.91 9.04 -7.95
C GLY A 140 -15.88 8.55 -8.97
N TYR A 141 -14.64 8.49 -8.50
CA TYR A 141 -13.47 8.01 -9.26
C TYR A 141 -12.75 6.85 -8.55
N PHE A 142 -13.21 6.45 -7.37
CA PHE A 142 -12.65 5.38 -6.55
C PHE A 142 -13.77 4.74 -5.73
N PHE A 143 -13.47 3.62 -5.09
CA PHE A 143 -14.40 2.92 -4.21
C PHE A 143 -14.15 3.30 -2.75
N ASP A 144 -15.23 3.49 -2.02
CA ASP A 144 -15.24 3.54 -0.56
C ASP A 144 -15.59 2.16 0.00
N ALA A 145 -15.02 1.82 1.15
CA ALA A 145 -15.45 0.63 1.89
C ALA A 145 -16.87 0.83 2.45
N ILE A 146 -17.72 -0.18 2.30
CA ILE A 146 -19.01 -0.23 3.00
C ILE A 146 -18.76 -0.75 4.42
N GLU A 147 -19.16 0.03 5.43
CA GLU A 147 -19.09 -0.41 6.82
C GLU A 147 -20.09 -1.55 7.05
N ARG A 148 -19.56 -2.74 7.35
CA ARG A 148 -20.33 -3.97 7.59
C ARG A 148 -20.25 -4.44 9.04
N GLN A 149 -19.69 -3.62 9.92
CA GLN A 149 -19.60 -3.93 11.34
C GLN A 149 -20.98 -3.82 12.00
N GLY A 150 -21.35 -4.82 12.81
CA GLY A 150 -22.47 -4.71 13.73
C GLY A 150 -22.10 -3.97 15.03
N PRO A 151 -23.04 -3.85 15.97
CA PRO A 151 -22.73 -3.42 17.34
C PRO A 151 -21.68 -4.34 17.99
N ILE A 152 -20.78 -3.77 18.79
CA ILE A 152 -19.77 -4.52 19.54
C ILE A 152 -20.31 -4.88 20.92
N ASP A 153 -20.13 -6.14 21.30
CA ASP A 153 -20.36 -6.65 22.65
C ASP A 153 -19.02 -7.09 23.25
N ASP A 154 -18.49 -6.29 24.19
CA ASP A 154 -17.21 -6.54 24.84
C ASP A 154 -17.17 -7.88 25.61
N SER A 155 -18.32 -8.46 25.97
CA SER A 155 -18.36 -9.75 26.67
C SER A 155 -18.11 -10.94 25.76
N THR A 156 -18.26 -10.75 24.44
CA THR A 156 -18.12 -11.81 23.44
C THR A 156 -17.02 -11.54 22.41
N LEU A 157 -16.49 -10.31 22.35
CA LEU A 157 -15.40 -9.91 21.47
C LEU A 157 -14.12 -10.71 21.72
N LYS A 158 -13.54 -11.28 20.66
CA LYS A 158 -12.32 -12.09 20.72
C LYS A 158 -11.33 -11.70 19.62
N VAL A 159 -10.04 -11.84 19.93
CA VAL A 159 -8.96 -11.48 19.00
C VAL A 159 -9.07 -12.27 17.69
N GLU A 160 -9.50 -13.53 17.75
CA GLU A 160 -9.70 -14.40 16.58
C GLU A 160 -10.62 -13.80 15.52
N ASP A 161 -11.58 -12.95 15.90
CA ASP A 161 -12.51 -12.33 14.95
C ASP A 161 -11.80 -11.36 14.00
N ASN A 162 -10.69 -10.76 14.45
CA ASN A 162 -9.84 -9.86 13.66
C ASN A 162 -8.63 -10.57 13.00
N MET A 163 -8.60 -11.91 13.02
CA MET A 163 -7.50 -12.71 12.48
C MET A 163 -7.83 -13.44 11.17
N GLU A 164 -9.09 -13.37 10.69
CA GLU A 164 -9.58 -14.18 9.56
C GLU A 164 -8.76 -13.95 8.26
N GLU A 165 -8.36 -12.70 8.00
CA GLU A 165 -7.53 -12.34 6.85
C GLU A 165 -6.01 -12.58 7.05
N PHE A 166 -5.58 -12.94 8.26
CA PHE A 166 -4.18 -13.16 8.60
C PHE A 166 -3.85 -14.66 8.57
N GLY A 167 -3.77 -15.21 7.35
CA GLY A 167 -3.42 -16.61 7.10
C GLY A 167 -1.93 -16.86 6.80
N ARG A 168 -1.54 -18.14 6.80
CA ARG A 168 -0.27 -18.59 6.21
C ARG A 168 -0.33 -18.41 4.69
N VAL A 169 0.77 -17.98 4.07
CA VAL A 169 0.97 -18.07 2.62
C VAL A 169 0.88 -19.54 2.19
N THR A 170 0.19 -19.78 1.08
CA THR A 170 -0.01 -21.12 0.53
C THR A 170 1.06 -21.46 -0.51
N ASP A 171 1.17 -22.73 -0.90
CA ASP A 171 2.06 -23.15 -1.99
C ASP A 171 1.70 -22.44 -3.31
N GLN A 172 0.40 -22.21 -3.57
CA GLN A 172 -0.05 -21.43 -4.73
C GLN A 172 0.48 -19.99 -4.68
N ASP A 173 0.44 -19.34 -3.52
CA ASP A 173 0.96 -17.97 -3.38
C ASP A 173 2.47 -17.95 -3.64
N LEU A 174 3.21 -18.93 -3.12
CA LEU A 174 4.66 -19.05 -3.32
C LEU A 174 5.00 -19.30 -4.79
N ASP A 175 4.24 -20.14 -5.49
CA ASP A 175 4.39 -20.38 -6.92
C ASP A 175 4.11 -19.10 -7.73
N TYR A 176 3.05 -18.36 -7.37
CA TYR A 176 2.75 -17.07 -8.00
C TYR A 176 3.91 -16.08 -7.83
N TRP A 177 4.45 -15.94 -6.61
CA TRP A 177 5.61 -15.09 -6.35
C TRP A 177 6.85 -15.54 -7.13
N SER A 178 7.05 -16.85 -7.28
CA SER A 178 8.13 -17.44 -8.08
C SER A 178 8.00 -17.06 -9.56
N GLU A 179 6.79 -17.04 -10.12
CA GLU A 179 6.56 -16.57 -11.49
C GLU A 179 6.74 -15.05 -11.61
N GLN A 180 6.24 -14.27 -10.65
CA GLN A 180 6.39 -12.80 -10.63
C GLN A 180 7.87 -12.39 -10.72
N VAL A 181 8.75 -12.99 -9.90
CA VAL A 181 10.17 -12.63 -9.93
C VAL A 181 10.89 -13.02 -11.23
N LYS A 182 10.35 -13.97 -12.01
CA LYS A 182 10.91 -14.29 -13.34
C LYS A 182 10.64 -13.18 -14.34
N THR A 183 9.51 -12.49 -14.23
CA THR A 183 9.12 -11.41 -15.16
C THR A 183 10.06 -10.21 -15.11
N ILE A 184 10.70 -9.97 -13.96
CA ILE A 184 11.61 -8.85 -13.73
C ILE A 184 13.09 -9.21 -13.91
N LYS A 185 13.40 -10.46 -14.26
CA LYS A 185 14.77 -10.93 -14.38
C LYS A 185 15.51 -10.17 -15.49
N GLY A 186 16.64 -9.56 -15.13
CA GLY A 186 17.48 -8.82 -16.07
C GLY A 186 17.08 -7.35 -16.26
N LEU A 187 16.02 -6.88 -15.60
CA LEU A 187 15.68 -5.46 -15.58
C LEU A 187 16.63 -4.69 -14.66
N ASP A 188 17.20 -3.60 -15.18
CA ASP A 188 17.93 -2.63 -14.37
C ASP A 188 16.95 -1.67 -13.67
N LYS A 189 16.16 -2.21 -12.74
CA LYS A 189 15.22 -1.49 -11.88
C LYS A 189 15.33 -1.99 -10.45
N ALA A 190 15.02 -1.15 -9.49
CA ALA A 190 14.79 -1.57 -8.11
C ALA A 190 13.38 -2.13 -7.98
N VAL A 191 13.16 -3.02 -7.01
CA VAL A 191 11.90 -3.74 -6.87
C VAL A 191 11.32 -3.52 -5.48
N LEU A 192 10.12 -2.94 -5.44
CA LEU A 192 9.29 -2.83 -4.24
C LEU A 192 8.25 -3.94 -4.26
N ALA A 193 8.22 -4.76 -3.21
CA ALA A 193 7.26 -5.84 -3.05
C ALA A 193 6.20 -5.49 -2.01
N ASN A 194 4.92 -5.57 -2.40
CA ASN A 194 3.80 -5.56 -1.48
C ASN A 194 3.41 -7.01 -1.14
N LEU A 195 3.97 -7.52 -0.04
CA LEU A 195 3.80 -8.91 0.39
C LEU A 195 2.47 -9.17 1.13
N GLY A 196 1.81 -8.10 1.62
CA GLY A 196 0.60 -8.20 2.45
C GLY A 196 0.86 -8.68 3.88
N GLY A 197 -0.19 -8.70 4.70
CA GLY A 197 -0.20 -9.33 6.02
C GLY A 197 0.67 -8.70 7.11
N THR A 198 1.28 -7.53 6.86
CA THR A 198 2.21 -6.84 7.78
C THR A 198 1.69 -5.49 8.28
N ALA A 199 0.57 -5.02 7.72
CA ALA A 199 0.01 -3.71 8.02
C ALA A 199 -0.85 -3.75 9.29
N LEU A 200 -0.33 -3.18 10.38
CA LEU A 200 -1.01 -3.15 11.69
C LEU A 200 -1.99 -1.98 11.77
N GLY A 201 -3.29 -2.29 11.80
CA GLY A 201 -4.36 -1.30 12.01
C GLY A 201 -4.51 -0.27 10.91
N ASP A 202 -4.14 -0.64 9.68
CA ASP A 202 -4.33 0.18 8.50
C ASP A 202 -5.82 0.33 8.19
N ILE A 203 -6.33 1.57 8.28
CA ILE A 203 -7.76 1.85 8.15
C ILE A 203 -8.33 1.52 6.77
N ALA A 204 -7.49 1.42 5.73
CA ALA A 204 -7.93 0.94 4.43
C ALA A 204 -8.26 -0.57 4.50
N LEU A 205 -7.55 -1.32 5.34
CA LEU A 205 -7.68 -2.77 5.49
C LEU A 205 -8.62 -3.19 6.63
N VAL A 206 -8.81 -2.34 7.66
CA VAL A 206 -9.69 -2.60 8.82
C VAL A 206 -11.09 -3.07 8.41
N PRO A 207 -11.79 -2.46 7.42
CA PRO A 207 -13.11 -2.92 6.97
C PRO A 207 -13.13 -4.33 6.37
N ALA A 208 -11.97 -4.88 6.02
CA ALA A 208 -11.78 -6.20 5.43
C ALA A 208 -12.71 -6.48 4.24
N VAL A 209 -12.63 -5.61 3.23
CA VAL A 209 -13.51 -5.62 2.05
C VAL A 209 -13.39 -6.90 1.20
N GLN A 210 -12.32 -7.67 1.38
CA GLN A 210 -12.10 -8.98 0.78
C GLN A 210 -12.87 -10.12 1.46
N LEU A 211 -13.33 -9.95 2.71
CA LEU A 211 -14.02 -11.00 3.45
C LEU A 211 -15.53 -10.95 3.19
N LYS A 212 -16.18 -12.11 3.03
CA LYS A 212 -17.63 -12.19 2.79
C LYS A 212 -18.46 -11.73 3.98
N ASN A 213 -18.03 -12.06 5.20
CA ASN A 213 -18.71 -11.70 6.43
C ASN A 213 -17.68 -11.39 7.55
N PRO A 214 -17.02 -10.22 7.48
CA PRO A 214 -15.94 -9.89 8.41
C PRO A 214 -16.46 -9.78 9.84
N LYS A 215 -15.69 -10.30 10.80
CA LYS A 215 -16.01 -10.28 12.24
C LYS A 215 -15.10 -9.32 13.00
N GLY A 216 -15.45 -9.00 14.25
CA GLY A 216 -14.62 -8.18 15.13
C GLY A 216 -14.72 -6.69 14.80
N ILE A 217 -13.66 -5.94 15.10
CA ILE A 217 -13.63 -4.49 14.92
C ILE A 217 -13.27 -4.16 13.47
N ARG A 218 -14.24 -3.62 12.71
CA ARG A 218 -14.18 -3.34 11.27
C ARG A 218 -14.60 -1.92 10.90
N GLY A 219 -15.19 -1.17 11.84
CA GLY A 219 -15.49 0.25 11.67
C GLY A 219 -14.24 1.09 11.92
N VAL A 220 -13.96 2.05 11.03
CA VAL A 220 -12.75 2.90 11.12
C VAL A 220 -12.75 3.74 12.41
N ALA A 221 -13.88 4.37 12.73
CA ALA A 221 -14.01 5.17 13.95
C ALA A 221 -13.86 4.28 15.21
N GLU A 222 -14.52 3.12 15.21
CA GLU A 222 -14.47 2.17 16.33
C GLU A 222 -13.06 1.58 16.53
N TRP A 223 -12.33 1.36 15.43
CA TRP A 223 -10.94 0.92 15.47
C TRP A 223 -10.07 1.94 16.20
N TYR A 224 -10.14 3.22 15.81
CA TYR A 224 -9.39 4.27 16.49
C TYR A 224 -9.75 4.37 17.98
N MET A 225 -11.04 4.30 18.32
CA MET A 225 -11.46 4.31 19.72
C MET A 225 -10.89 3.11 20.49
N SER A 226 -10.90 1.92 19.88
CA SER A 226 -10.39 0.69 20.47
C SER A 226 -8.88 0.71 20.73
N THR A 227 -8.09 1.48 19.97
CA THR A 227 -6.66 1.66 20.29
C THR A 227 -6.42 2.31 21.65
N LEU A 228 -7.42 3.00 22.21
CA LEU A 228 -7.36 3.63 23.53
C LEU A 228 -8.18 2.87 24.58
N THR A 229 -9.38 2.41 24.23
CA THR A 229 -10.30 1.78 25.18
C THR A 229 -10.06 0.28 25.35
N ARG A 230 -9.40 -0.36 24.37
CA ARG A 230 -9.13 -1.81 24.32
C ARG A 230 -7.64 -2.09 24.02
N GLU A 231 -6.74 -1.34 24.65
CA GLU A 231 -5.29 -1.38 24.36
C GLU A 231 -4.72 -2.80 24.45
N ASP A 232 -5.08 -3.58 25.48
CA ASP A 232 -4.61 -4.96 25.67
C ASP A 232 -5.09 -5.91 24.56
N PHE A 233 -6.33 -5.75 24.11
CA PHE A 233 -6.88 -6.52 22.98
C PHE A 233 -6.11 -6.22 21.68
N ILE A 234 -5.84 -4.94 21.40
CA ILE A 234 -5.13 -4.52 20.19
C ILE A 234 -3.67 -5.01 20.22
N LYS A 235 -3.03 -4.95 21.40
CA LYS A 235 -1.67 -5.48 21.59
C LYS A 235 -1.60 -7.00 21.36
N GLU A 236 -2.53 -7.76 21.93
CA GLU A 236 -2.61 -9.20 21.69
C GLU A 236 -2.85 -9.51 20.21
N LEU A 237 -3.75 -8.77 19.57
CA LEU A 237 -4.03 -8.89 18.14
C LEU A 237 -2.77 -8.66 17.30
N TYR A 238 -2.04 -7.56 17.52
CA TYR A 238 -0.82 -7.28 16.78
C TYR A 238 0.29 -8.27 17.05
N ASP A 239 0.40 -8.81 18.27
CA ASP A 239 1.40 -9.86 18.56
C ASP A 239 1.17 -11.09 17.68
N ARG A 240 -0.09 -11.54 17.59
CA ARG A 240 -0.48 -12.70 16.78
C ARG A 240 -0.38 -12.43 15.29
N GLN A 241 -0.81 -11.25 14.81
CA GLN A 241 -0.67 -10.87 13.41
C GLN A 241 0.81 -10.85 13.00
N THR A 242 1.68 -10.28 13.84
CA THR A 242 3.13 -10.22 13.54
C THR A 242 3.83 -11.57 13.63
N ASP A 243 3.38 -12.49 14.49
CA ASP A 243 3.88 -13.88 14.47
C ASP A 243 3.61 -14.56 13.13
N ILE A 244 2.37 -14.48 12.64
CA ILE A 244 1.99 -15.05 11.34
C ILE A 244 2.76 -14.36 10.21
N ALA A 245 2.90 -13.03 10.27
CA ALA A 245 3.64 -12.26 9.29
C ALA A 245 5.11 -12.71 9.22
N ILE A 246 5.78 -12.93 10.35
CA ILE A 246 7.16 -13.40 10.38
C ILE A 246 7.31 -14.79 9.77
N GLU A 247 6.40 -15.72 10.08
CA GLU A 247 6.41 -17.01 9.43
C GLU A 247 6.16 -16.88 7.92
N ASN A 248 5.34 -15.92 7.46
CA ASN A 248 5.07 -15.69 6.03
C ASN A 248 6.32 -15.15 5.35
N LEU A 249 7.00 -14.20 5.99
CA LEU A 249 8.24 -13.63 5.51
C LEU A 249 9.36 -14.67 5.40
N LYS A 250 9.44 -15.65 6.31
CA LYS A 250 10.38 -16.78 6.21
C LYS A 250 10.18 -17.58 4.92
N ASP A 251 8.93 -17.90 4.58
CA ASP A 251 8.62 -18.70 3.39
C ASP A 251 8.79 -17.89 2.10
N LEU A 252 8.31 -16.64 2.10
CA LEU A 252 8.50 -15.71 0.98
C LEU A 252 9.99 -15.43 0.71
N ASN A 253 10.83 -15.29 1.75
CA ASN A 253 12.26 -15.06 1.58
C ASN A 253 12.96 -16.21 0.84
N LYS A 254 12.52 -17.47 1.02
CA LYS A 254 13.08 -18.62 0.30
C LYS A 254 12.86 -18.50 -1.22
N VAL A 255 11.75 -17.88 -1.64
CA VAL A 255 11.37 -17.70 -3.05
C VAL A 255 12.00 -16.42 -3.62
N LEU A 256 11.85 -15.31 -2.90
CA LEU A 256 12.21 -13.98 -3.35
C LEU A 256 13.73 -13.75 -3.23
N GLY A 257 14.32 -14.05 -2.07
CA GLY A 257 15.75 -13.84 -1.81
C GLY A 257 16.20 -12.42 -2.13
N ASP A 258 17.30 -12.28 -2.88
CA ASP A 258 17.90 -11.01 -3.28
C ASP A 258 17.23 -10.34 -4.50
N LYS A 259 16.09 -10.88 -4.97
CA LYS A 259 15.39 -10.37 -6.16
C LYS A 259 14.55 -9.12 -5.89
N ILE A 260 14.25 -8.84 -4.63
CA ILE A 260 13.53 -7.64 -4.21
C ILE A 260 14.45 -6.74 -3.37
N ASP A 261 14.21 -5.43 -3.42
CA ASP A 261 15.03 -4.44 -2.71
C ASP A 261 14.27 -3.82 -1.52
N VAL A 262 12.95 -3.68 -1.61
CA VAL A 262 12.09 -3.04 -0.61
C VAL A 262 10.85 -3.89 -0.34
N VAL A 263 10.41 -3.95 0.92
CA VAL A 263 9.12 -4.50 1.31
C VAL A 263 8.22 -3.39 1.85
N TYR A 264 7.02 -3.28 1.30
CA TYR A 264 5.93 -2.46 1.83
C TYR A 264 5.35 -3.11 3.08
N ILE A 265 5.61 -2.52 4.24
CA ILE A 265 5.22 -3.09 5.54
C ILE A 265 3.83 -2.61 5.96
N CYS A 266 3.53 -1.33 5.81
CA CYS A 266 2.28 -0.79 6.35
C CYS A 266 1.85 0.53 5.72
N GLY A 267 0.56 0.65 5.43
CA GLY A 267 -0.12 1.86 4.95
C GLY A 267 -0.83 2.71 5.99
N ALA A 268 -0.84 2.28 7.26
CA ALA A 268 -1.61 2.97 8.30
C ALA A 268 -1.19 4.44 8.47
N ASP A 269 -2.10 5.36 8.23
CA ASP A 269 -1.86 6.78 8.45
C ASP A 269 -1.89 7.12 9.94
N PHE A 270 -0.87 7.86 10.38
CA PHE A 270 -0.75 8.39 11.74
C PHE A 270 -0.87 9.91 11.80
N GLY A 271 -0.95 10.59 10.65
CA GLY A 271 -1.01 12.04 10.56
C GLY A 271 -2.31 12.58 9.96
N THR A 272 -2.67 13.77 10.40
CA THR A 272 -3.64 14.67 9.79
C THR A 272 -2.89 15.85 9.16
N GLN A 273 -3.59 16.85 8.60
CA GLN A 273 -2.92 18.05 8.10
C GLN A 273 -2.06 18.78 9.16
N ASN A 274 -2.51 18.77 10.42
CA ASN A 274 -1.96 19.66 11.46
C ASN A 274 -1.45 18.93 12.72
N SER A 275 -1.74 17.64 12.88
CA SER A 275 -1.40 16.85 14.08
C SER A 275 -1.38 15.36 13.77
N THR A 276 -1.14 14.52 14.77
CA THR A 276 -1.19 13.04 14.69
C THR A 276 -2.51 12.48 15.22
N PHE A 277 -2.88 11.27 14.78
CA PHE A 277 -4.06 10.53 15.27
C PHE A 277 -3.87 9.96 16.68
N CYS A 278 -2.62 9.68 17.07
CA CYS A 278 -2.27 9.23 18.40
C CYS A 278 -1.05 10.00 18.93
N SER A 279 -0.87 9.98 20.25
CA SER A 279 0.32 10.57 20.86
C SER A 279 1.56 9.69 20.61
N PRO A 280 2.78 10.25 20.65
CA PRO A 280 4.02 9.47 20.58
C PRO A 280 4.07 8.33 21.61
N GLU A 281 3.56 8.57 22.83
CA GLU A 281 3.52 7.57 23.89
C GLU A 281 2.58 6.41 23.53
N THR A 282 1.41 6.70 22.95
CA THR A 282 0.50 5.65 22.50
C THR A 282 1.10 4.88 21.33
N PHE A 283 1.76 5.56 20.37
CA PHE A 283 2.49 4.87 19.31
C PHE A 283 3.54 3.89 19.86
N ALA A 284 4.35 4.37 20.80
CA ALA A 284 5.42 3.60 21.43
C ALA A 284 4.90 2.37 22.19
N ARG A 285 3.71 2.44 22.81
CA ARG A 285 3.12 1.31 23.52
C ARG A 285 2.41 0.32 22.59
N VAL A 286 1.73 0.80 21.57
CA VAL A 286 0.76 -0.01 20.81
C VAL A 286 1.32 -0.52 19.48
N TRP A 287 2.16 0.22 18.77
CA TRP A 287 2.64 -0.16 17.44
C TRP A 287 4.13 -0.48 17.40
N LEU A 288 4.96 0.35 18.04
CA LEU A 288 6.42 0.26 17.97
C LEU A 288 6.96 -1.16 18.25
N PRO A 289 6.54 -1.88 19.32
CA PRO A 289 7.10 -3.19 19.62
C PRO A 289 6.88 -4.20 18.50
N TYR A 290 5.72 -4.14 17.84
CA TYR A 290 5.31 -5.09 16.81
C TYR A 290 5.89 -4.76 15.44
N TYR A 291 5.96 -3.47 15.07
CA TYR A 291 6.73 -3.07 13.89
C TYR A 291 8.21 -3.41 14.05
N LYS A 292 8.78 -3.16 15.23
CA LYS A 292 10.16 -3.52 15.53
C LYS A 292 10.39 -5.01 15.41
N LYS A 293 9.48 -5.85 15.93
CA LYS A 293 9.53 -7.31 15.81
C LYS A 293 9.64 -7.76 14.35
N VAL A 294 8.82 -7.20 13.45
CA VAL A 294 8.83 -7.52 12.00
C VAL A 294 10.08 -6.98 11.31
N ASN A 295 10.39 -5.70 11.50
CA ASN A 295 11.53 -5.05 10.84
C ASN A 295 12.87 -5.64 11.28
N ASP A 296 13.06 -5.92 12.57
CA ASP A 296 14.25 -6.59 13.09
C ASP A 296 14.42 -7.99 12.47
N TRP A 297 13.32 -8.73 12.25
CA TRP A 297 13.40 -10.01 11.55
C TRP A 297 13.88 -9.82 10.11
N ILE A 298 13.30 -8.85 9.37
CA ILE A 298 13.68 -8.56 7.98
C ILE A 298 15.17 -8.22 7.91
N HIS A 299 15.64 -7.26 8.70
CA HIS A 299 17.04 -6.81 8.67
C HIS A 299 18.06 -7.87 9.06
N ARG A 300 17.69 -8.82 9.94
CA ARG A 300 18.59 -9.92 10.34
C ARG A 300 18.67 -11.04 9.31
N ASN A 301 17.64 -11.21 8.48
CA ASN A 301 17.48 -12.39 7.62
C ASN A 301 17.55 -12.07 6.12
N THR A 302 17.47 -10.79 5.73
CA THR A 302 17.42 -10.37 4.33
C THR A 302 18.23 -9.09 4.11
N GLY A 303 18.43 -8.73 2.84
CA GLY A 303 18.96 -7.42 2.44
C GLY A 303 17.89 -6.38 2.15
N TRP A 304 16.62 -6.66 2.48
CA TRP A 304 15.49 -5.82 2.11
C TRP A 304 15.39 -4.57 2.99
N LYS A 305 14.96 -3.48 2.38
CA LYS A 305 14.59 -2.24 3.08
C LYS A 305 13.12 -2.27 3.46
N THR A 306 12.79 -1.72 4.62
CA THR A 306 11.42 -1.67 5.14
C THR A 306 10.78 -0.32 4.83
N PHE A 307 9.57 -0.36 4.27
CA PHE A 307 8.84 0.83 3.81
C PHE A 307 7.59 1.04 4.64
N LYS A 308 7.49 2.23 5.25
CA LYS A 308 6.31 2.72 5.95
C LYS A 308 5.63 3.80 5.13
N HIS A 309 4.33 3.65 4.91
CA HIS A 309 3.49 4.76 4.50
C HIS A 309 2.73 5.37 5.68
N SER A 310 2.73 6.70 5.77
CA SER A 310 1.88 7.51 6.63
C SER A 310 1.84 8.96 6.14
N CYS A 311 0.67 9.41 5.70
CA CYS A 311 0.35 10.80 5.40
C CYS A 311 0.35 11.70 6.65
N GLY A 312 0.32 13.01 6.39
CA GLY A 312 0.09 14.05 7.39
C GLY A 312 1.31 14.54 8.18
N ALA A 313 1.03 15.28 9.26
CA ALA A 313 1.98 15.95 10.14
C ALA A 313 2.63 14.97 11.13
N ILE A 314 3.50 14.10 10.61
CA ILE A 314 4.09 12.97 11.35
C ILE A 314 5.47 13.25 11.96
N ILE A 315 5.96 14.50 11.90
CA ILE A 315 7.32 14.83 12.38
C ILE A 315 7.58 14.40 13.83
N THR A 316 6.55 14.41 14.68
CA THR A 316 6.62 13.98 16.09
C THR A 316 6.76 12.47 16.28
N LEU A 317 6.50 11.68 15.23
CA LEU A 317 6.59 10.21 15.24
C LEU A 317 7.80 9.68 14.46
N LEU A 318 8.53 10.52 13.72
CA LEU A 318 9.63 10.07 12.86
C LEU A 318 10.75 9.33 13.63
N ASP A 319 11.12 9.82 14.82
CA ASP A 319 12.10 9.10 15.66
C ASP A 319 11.59 7.71 16.07
N LEU A 320 10.30 7.58 16.35
CA LEU A 320 9.69 6.30 16.72
C LEU A 320 9.55 5.36 15.51
N PHE A 321 9.32 5.88 14.30
CA PHE A 321 9.39 5.08 13.07
C PHE A 321 10.80 4.55 12.83
N ILE A 322 11.82 5.39 13.04
CA ILE A 322 13.22 4.97 12.94
C ILE A 322 13.53 3.90 14.01
N GLU A 323 13.09 4.11 15.25
CA GLU A 323 13.27 3.13 16.34
C GLU A 323 12.55 1.80 16.07
N SER A 324 11.38 1.87 15.42
CA SER A 324 10.65 0.70 14.93
C SER A 324 11.39 -0.06 13.82
N GLY A 325 12.50 0.47 13.29
CA GLY A 325 13.30 -0.16 12.25
C GLY A 325 12.83 0.11 10.83
N PHE A 326 12.10 1.21 10.58
CA PHE A 326 11.76 1.60 9.21
C PHE A 326 12.94 2.28 8.51
N ASP A 327 13.33 1.79 7.33
CA ASP A 327 14.36 2.40 6.48
C ASP A 327 13.81 3.57 5.66
N ILE A 328 12.53 3.49 5.26
CA ILE A 328 11.89 4.41 4.32
C ILE A 328 10.57 4.91 4.89
N ILE A 329 10.34 6.22 4.77
CA ILE A 329 9.03 6.84 5.00
C ILE A 329 8.47 7.41 3.69
N ASN A 330 7.19 7.13 3.46
CA ASN A 330 6.39 7.63 2.38
C ASN A 330 5.04 8.13 2.91
N PRO A 331 4.38 9.10 2.28
CA PRO A 331 5.01 10.10 1.42
C PRO A 331 5.81 11.07 2.30
N VAL A 332 6.30 12.15 1.70
CA VAL A 332 6.58 13.37 2.46
C VAL A 332 5.50 14.38 2.07
N GLN A 333 4.46 14.49 2.90
CA GLN A 333 3.39 15.44 2.65
C GLN A 333 3.84 16.86 3.01
N ILE A 334 4.50 17.54 2.08
CA ILE A 334 5.19 18.81 2.31
C ILE A 334 4.29 19.95 2.81
N ASN A 335 2.99 19.86 2.57
CA ASN A 335 2.01 20.87 2.99
C ASN A 335 1.50 20.66 4.42
N ALA A 336 1.79 19.51 5.04
CA ALA A 336 1.38 19.23 6.41
C ALA A 336 2.29 19.95 7.42
N ALA A 337 1.75 20.23 8.60
CA ALA A 337 2.48 20.95 9.64
C ALA A 337 3.79 20.23 10.01
N GLY A 338 4.90 20.97 9.95
CA GLY A 338 6.23 20.46 10.31
C GLY A 338 6.89 19.55 9.27
N MET A 339 6.34 19.40 8.07
CA MET A 339 6.83 18.50 7.03
C MET A 339 7.68 19.18 5.94
N ASP A 340 8.36 20.29 6.27
CA ASP A 340 9.27 20.96 5.32
C ASP A 340 10.43 20.03 4.89
N PRO A 341 10.63 19.79 3.58
CA PRO A 341 11.63 18.84 3.10
C PRO A 341 13.08 19.15 3.52
N LYS A 342 13.45 20.44 3.62
CA LYS A 342 14.82 20.83 3.98
C LYS A 342 15.07 20.54 5.45
N GLU A 343 14.12 20.88 6.32
CA GLU A 343 14.19 20.59 7.74
C GLU A 343 14.18 19.08 8.01
N LEU A 344 13.33 18.33 7.30
CA LEU A 344 13.30 16.87 7.39
C LEU A 344 14.64 16.25 6.98
N LYS A 345 15.20 16.67 5.84
CA LYS A 345 16.51 16.18 5.39
C LYS A 345 17.62 16.55 6.37
N ARG A 346 17.61 17.76 6.92
CA ARG A 346 18.59 18.23 7.91
C ARG A 346 18.53 17.43 9.22
N LYS A 347 17.33 17.06 9.69
CA LYS A 347 17.13 16.39 10.99
C LYS A 347 17.27 14.86 10.91
N PHE A 348 16.75 14.24 9.84
CA PHE A 348 16.59 12.78 9.77
C PHE A 348 17.24 12.15 8.53
N GLY A 349 17.79 12.94 7.62
CA GLY A 349 18.23 12.50 6.30
C GLY A 349 19.35 11.46 6.27
N ASP A 350 20.05 11.25 7.38
CA ASP A 350 21.12 10.27 7.58
C ASP A 350 20.64 9.00 8.30
N ARG A 351 19.37 8.96 8.70
CA ARG A 351 18.74 7.87 9.48
C ARG A 351 17.54 7.24 8.80
N ILE A 352 16.85 7.99 7.93
CA ILE A 352 15.70 7.50 7.16
C ILE A 352 15.69 8.07 5.74
N VAL A 353 15.21 7.27 4.80
CA VAL A 353 15.05 7.65 3.40
C VAL A 353 13.65 8.24 3.23
N PHE A 354 13.59 9.40 2.56
CA PHE A 354 12.35 10.07 2.23
C PHE A 354 11.90 9.71 0.81
N TRP A 355 10.79 8.99 0.69
CA TRP A 355 10.21 8.57 -0.60
C TRP A 355 8.99 9.43 -0.93
N GLY A 356 9.03 10.14 -2.05
CA GLY A 356 7.97 11.07 -2.45
C GLY A 356 8.18 12.53 -2.00
N GLY A 357 9.37 12.89 -1.49
CA GLY A 357 9.70 14.27 -1.06
C GLY A 357 9.91 15.30 -2.15
N GLY A 358 9.74 14.92 -3.43
CA GLY A 358 9.81 15.82 -4.57
C GLY A 358 8.45 16.22 -5.15
N VAL A 359 7.33 15.79 -4.55
CA VAL A 359 5.99 15.95 -5.13
C VAL A 359 5.05 16.66 -4.16
N ASP A 360 4.48 17.78 -4.60
CA ASP A 360 3.36 18.44 -3.94
C ASP A 360 2.03 17.86 -4.45
N THR A 361 1.50 16.86 -3.76
CA THR A 361 0.29 16.14 -4.18
C THR A 361 -1.01 16.93 -4.00
N GLN A 362 -1.03 17.98 -3.17
CA GLN A 362 -2.26 18.77 -2.92
C GLN A 362 -2.28 20.08 -3.72
N GLY A 363 -1.12 20.60 -4.14
CA GLY A 363 -1.01 21.82 -4.93
C GLY A 363 -0.57 21.54 -6.35
N VAL A 364 0.73 21.66 -6.60
CA VAL A 364 1.32 21.70 -7.95
C VAL A 364 0.97 20.45 -8.76
N PHE A 365 1.00 19.26 -8.17
CA PHE A 365 0.77 18.02 -8.93
C PHE A 365 -0.69 17.85 -9.35
N ALA A 366 -1.64 18.33 -8.54
CA ALA A 366 -3.07 18.20 -8.81
C ALA A 366 -3.61 19.32 -9.72
N PHE A 367 -3.08 20.54 -9.60
CA PHE A 367 -3.68 21.73 -10.21
C PHE A 367 -2.70 22.58 -11.03
N GLY A 368 -1.41 22.22 -11.04
CA GLY A 368 -0.38 22.95 -11.78
C GLY A 368 -0.45 22.73 -13.29
N THR A 369 0.29 23.56 -14.02
CA THR A 369 0.54 23.43 -15.45
C THR A 369 2.04 23.18 -15.69
N PRO A 370 2.43 22.37 -16.69
CA PRO A 370 3.84 22.07 -17.01
C PRO A 370 4.73 23.30 -17.26
#